data_AF-A0A089KT52-F1
#
_entry.id   AF-A0A089KT52-F1
#
_cell.length_a   1.000
_cell.length_b   1.000
_cell.length_c   1.000
_cell.angle_alpha   90.00
_cell.angle_beta   90.00
_cell.angle_gamma   90.00
#
_symmetry.space_group_name_H-M   'P 1'
#
loop_
_entity.id
_entity.type
_entity.pdbx_description
1 polymer ?
#
loop_
_entity_poly.entity_id
_entity_poly.type
_entity_poly.pdbx_seq_one_letter_code
_entity_poly.pdbx_strand_id
1 'polypeptide(L)'
;MEQSSHYITICSDSIGDTAEAVVQAVIHQFQNQRVTIRRYGNVRHEDELRKLMEETAQLQGFVAYTLVQPELREVIREEAVRLDLRIVDIMGPMMQAFIDTFDDAPQARPGLLHQLDENYFRRIEAIEFTVACDDGRDLGAMLKADIVLLGMSRTSKTPLSIFLAHRGKKVVNYPVVPEIAPPQQLLSLPPSRIIGLTMKPEYMLKIRSERLKMLGLPAGSQYASLERIHEEMEYAAVLFKKLGCPVIDITDKAIEETAGIIMGHL
;
A
#
# COMPACT_ATOMS: atom_id res chain seq x y z
N MET A 1 2.01 26.93 29.39
CA MET A 1 2.83 25.70 29.47
C MET A 1 2.67 24.98 28.15
N GLU A 2 3.64 25.13 27.24
CA GLU A 2 3.70 24.29 26.04
C GLU A 2 3.87 22.84 26.51
N GLN A 3 2.91 21.98 26.16
CA GLN A 3 2.90 20.59 26.57
C GLN A 3 4.00 19.84 25.80
N SER A 4 4.88 19.15 26.52
CA SER A 4 6.02 18.40 25.97
C SER A 4 5.58 17.36 24.95
N SER A 5 6.04 17.49 23.71
CA SER A 5 5.92 16.46 22.68
C SER A 5 7.05 15.44 22.87
N HIS A 6 6.75 14.14 22.75
CA HIS A 6 7.79 13.11 22.76
C HIS A 6 8.37 12.98 21.36
N TYR A 7 9.70 12.97 21.24
CA TYR A 7 10.38 12.93 19.93
C TYR A 7 10.95 11.56 19.62
N ILE A 8 10.72 11.08 18.41
CA ILE A 8 11.40 9.92 17.85
C ILE A 8 12.18 10.37 16.63
N THR A 9 13.48 10.16 16.65
CA THR A 9 14.34 10.46 15.51
C THR A 9 14.57 9.19 14.72
N ILE A 10 14.30 9.24 13.41
CA ILE A 10 14.62 8.18 12.47
C ILE A 10 15.93 8.53 11.78
N CYS A 11 16.89 7.61 11.83
CA CYS A 11 18.18 7.73 11.15
C CYS A 11 18.35 6.61 10.12
N SER A 12 18.69 6.96 8.88
CA SER A 12 18.95 5.97 7.83
C SER A 12 20.07 6.42 6.91
N ASP A 13 20.91 5.48 6.48
CA ASP A 13 21.88 5.69 5.39
C ASP A 13 21.22 5.66 3.99
N SER A 14 19.92 5.37 3.94
CA SER A 14 19.04 5.46 2.77
C SER A 14 17.85 6.40 3.08
N ILE A 15 16.64 6.12 2.60
CA ILE A 15 15.50 7.05 2.72
C ILE A 15 14.89 7.09 4.14
N GLY A 16 14.92 5.96 4.85
CA GLY A 16 14.34 5.82 6.20
C GLY A 16 12.90 5.31 6.26
N ASP A 17 12.28 4.96 5.13
CA ASP A 17 10.90 4.47 5.08
C ASP A 17 10.69 3.19 5.91
N THR A 18 11.68 2.27 5.92
CA THR A 18 11.61 1.03 6.71
C THR A 18 11.52 1.31 8.20
N ALA A 19 12.40 2.20 8.70
CA ALA A 19 12.40 2.59 10.10
C ALA A 19 11.11 3.31 10.48
N GLU A 20 10.61 4.17 9.60
CA GLU A 20 9.37 4.90 9.78
C GLU A 20 8.16 3.98 9.85
N ALA A 21 8.05 3.00 8.95
CA ALA A 21 6.97 2.04 8.95
C ALA A 21 6.90 1.25 10.28
N VAL A 22 8.06 0.82 10.80
CA VAL A 22 8.13 0.12 12.10
C VAL A 22 7.75 1.05 13.25
N VAL A 23 8.29 2.27 13.30
CA VAL A 23 7.94 3.26 14.34
C VAL A 23 6.45 3.57 14.32
N GLN A 24 5.86 3.79 13.14
CA GLN A 24 4.43 4.03 12.98
C GLN A 24 3.61 2.83 13.45
N ALA A 25 3.96 1.61 13.05
CA ALA A 25 3.26 0.40 13.49
C ALA A 25 3.27 0.26 15.02
N VAL A 26 4.40 0.58 15.66
CA VAL A 26 4.53 0.59 17.12
C VAL A 26 3.68 1.69 17.75
N ILE A 27 3.69 2.92 17.23
CA ILE A 27 2.85 4.04 17.73
C ILE A 27 1.37 3.65 17.77
N HIS A 28 0.87 2.96 16.74
CA HIS A 28 -0.53 2.51 16.70
C HIS A 28 -0.89 1.50 17.81
N GLN A 29 0.09 0.82 18.42
CA GLN A 29 -0.13 -0.06 19.58
C GLN A 29 -0.27 0.72 20.90
N PHE A 30 0.09 2.00 20.93
CA PHE A 30 0.01 2.84 22.13
C PHE A 30 -1.09 3.90 21.98
N GLN A 31 -1.83 4.17 23.05
CA GLN A 31 -2.87 5.23 23.07
C GLN A 31 -2.27 6.65 23.16
N ASN A 32 -0.95 6.79 23.13
CA ASN A 32 -0.23 8.07 23.27
C ASN A 32 -0.17 8.81 21.94
N GLN A 33 -1.05 9.81 21.77
CA GLN A 33 -1.23 10.57 20.53
C GLN A 33 -0.24 11.73 20.30
N ARG A 34 0.87 11.81 21.06
CA ARG A 34 1.76 12.98 21.07
C ARG A 34 3.21 12.62 20.83
N VAL A 35 3.44 11.91 19.73
CA VAL A 35 4.77 11.60 19.23
C VAL A 35 5.05 12.44 17.99
N THR A 36 6.17 13.16 17.97
CA THR A 36 6.69 13.83 16.78
C THR A 36 7.85 13.02 16.21
N ILE A 37 7.70 12.58 14.97
CA ILE A 37 8.74 11.87 14.24
C ILE A 37 9.59 12.88 13.47
N ARG A 38 10.92 12.79 13.60
CA ARG A 38 11.88 13.52 12.77
C ARG A 38 12.71 12.53 11.96
N ARG A 39 12.71 12.65 10.64
CA ARG A 39 13.40 11.72 9.75
C ARG A 39 14.64 12.34 9.13
N TYR A 40 15.77 11.68 9.33
CA TYR A 40 17.06 11.97 8.71
C TYR A 40 17.44 10.80 7.83
N GLY A 41 17.22 10.96 6.53
CA GLY A 41 17.67 10.01 5.50
C GLY A 41 19.00 10.45 4.88
N ASN A 42 19.66 9.53 4.19
CA ASN A 42 20.96 9.68 3.54
C ASN A 42 22.07 10.12 4.50
N VAL A 43 22.03 9.67 5.76
CA VAL A 43 23.10 9.92 6.72
C VAL A 43 24.32 9.13 6.30
N ARG A 44 25.39 9.83 5.92
CA ARG A 44 26.61 9.22 5.35
C ARG A 44 27.87 9.52 6.15
N HIS A 45 27.79 10.48 7.06
CA HIS A 45 28.95 11.00 7.77
C HIS A 45 28.73 10.98 9.27
N GLU A 46 29.81 10.72 10.01
CA GLU A 46 29.77 10.68 11.47
C GLU A 46 29.32 12.02 12.08
N ASP A 47 29.70 13.15 11.48
CA ASP A 47 29.34 14.47 12.00
C ASP A 47 27.82 14.72 11.94
N GLU A 48 27.16 14.25 10.88
CA GLU A 48 25.69 14.31 10.75
C GLU A 48 25.02 13.45 11.83
N LEU A 49 25.58 12.26 12.06
CA LEU A 49 25.12 11.31 13.07
C LEU A 49 25.32 11.84 14.49
N ARG A 50 26.45 12.47 14.80
CA ARG A 50 26.68 13.11 16.11
C ARG A 50 25.69 14.23 16.35
N LYS A 51 25.49 15.11 15.36
CA LYS A 51 24.56 16.23 15.44
C LYS A 51 23.12 15.76 15.67
N LEU A 52 22.63 14.77 14.92
CA LEU A 52 21.26 14.27 15.09
C LEU A 52 21.06 13.60 16.46
N MET A 53 22.08 12.91 16.98
CA MET A 53 22.04 12.28 18.30
C MET A 53 21.98 13.34 19.41
N GLU A 54 22.79 14.40 19.31
CA GLU A 54 22.76 15.53 20.25
C GLU A 54 21.41 16.27 20.25
N GLU A 55 20.86 16.56 19.06
CA GLU A 55 19.54 17.17 18.92
C GLU A 55 18.44 16.29 19.55
N THR A 56 18.53 14.96 19.37
CA THR A 56 17.54 14.02 19.91
C THR A 56 17.63 13.92 21.43
N ALA A 57 18.84 13.92 21.99
CA ALA A 57 19.07 13.91 23.43
C ALA A 57 18.50 15.16 24.11
N GLN A 58 18.69 16.34 23.52
CA GLN A 58 18.11 17.61 24.02
C GLN A 58 16.57 17.57 24.07
N LEU A 59 15.94 16.86 23.14
CA LEU A 59 14.50 16.71 23.05
C LEU A 59 13.93 15.56 23.89
N GLN A 60 14.78 14.88 24.70
CA GLN A 60 14.40 13.73 25.53
C GLN A 60 13.71 12.61 24.72
N GLY A 61 14.19 12.39 23.49
CA GLY A 61 13.67 11.39 22.57
C GLY A 61 14.48 10.09 22.56
N PHE A 62 14.24 9.27 21.53
CA PHE A 62 15.09 8.12 21.20
C PHE A 62 15.32 8.05 19.68
N VAL A 63 16.37 7.33 19.27
CA VAL A 63 16.70 7.16 17.85
C VAL A 63 16.35 5.74 17.39
N ALA A 64 15.51 5.63 16.37
CA ALA A 64 15.30 4.40 15.62
C ALA A 64 16.11 4.46 14.32
N TYR A 65 16.91 3.43 14.02
CA TYR A 65 17.82 3.53 12.88
C TYR A 65 17.90 2.29 11.98
N THR A 66 18.32 2.55 10.74
CA THR A 66 18.62 1.56 9.69
C THR A 66 19.94 1.95 9.05
N LEU A 67 21.04 1.46 9.62
CA LEU A 67 22.41 1.69 9.14
C LEU A 67 23.03 0.34 8.78
N VAL A 68 23.53 0.19 7.56
CA VAL A 68 24.24 -1.03 7.09
C VAL A 68 25.76 -0.88 7.20
N GLN A 69 26.28 0.33 7.18
CA GLN A 69 27.71 0.59 7.25
C GLN A 69 28.25 0.30 8.66
N PRO A 70 29.23 -0.60 8.84
CA PRO A 70 29.77 -0.94 10.15
C PRO A 70 30.27 0.27 10.93
N GLU A 71 30.94 1.20 10.28
CA GLU A 71 31.53 2.39 10.89
C GLU A 71 30.45 3.27 11.54
N LEU A 72 29.36 3.57 10.80
CA LEU A 72 28.24 4.36 11.34
C LEU A 72 27.50 3.62 12.45
N ARG A 73 27.43 2.28 12.40
CA ARG A 73 26.81 1.46 13.46
C ARG A 73 27.63 1.45 14.74
N GLU A 74 28.95 1.53 14.67
CA GLU A 74 29.79 1.70 15.86
C GLU A 74 29.63 3.11 16.42
N VAL A 75 29.72 4.14 15.58
CA VAL A 75 29.60 5.55 16.01
C VAL A 75 28.27 5.82 16.70
N ILE A 76 27.14 5.32 16.16
CA ILE A 76 25.83 5.53 16.81
C ILE A 76 25.76 4.84 18.19
N ARG A 77 26.43 3.70 18.37
CA ARG A 77 26.49 2.98 19.65
C ARG A 77 27.35 3.73 20.67
N GLU A 78 28.50 4.24 20.25
CA GLU A 78 29.36 5.06 21.10
C GLU A 78 28.66 6.35 21.55
N GLU A 79 28.01 7.05 20.62
CA GLU A 79 27.26 8.27 20.90
C GLU A 79 26.04 8.03 21.81
N ALA A 80 25.36 6.89 21.64
CA ALA A 80 24.25 6.51 22.52
C ALA A 80 24.69 6.36 23.97
N VAL A 81 25.86 5.74 24.21
CA VAL A 81 26.45 5.61 25.54
C VAL A 81 26.89 6.99 26.06
N ARG A 82 27.55 7.80 25.23
CA ARG A 82 28.03 9.14 25.60
C ARG A 82 26.90 10.07 26.07
N LEU A 83 25.75 10.00 25.39
CA LEU A 83 24.62 10.91 25.62
C LEU A 83 23.54 10.33 26.54
N ASP A 84 23.70 9.10 27.04
CA ASP A 84 22.65 8.34 27.73
C ASP A 84 21.33 8.29 26.92
N LEU A 85 21.47 8.09 25.61
CA LEU A 85 20.37 8.18 24.64
C LEU A 85 19.93 6.78 24.22
N ARG A 86 18.63 6.50 24.32
CA ARG A 86 18.07 5.23 23.83
C ARG A 86 18.16 5.17 22.31
N ILE A 87 18.73 4.08 21.80
CA ILE A 87 18.75 3.75 20.36
C ILE A 87 18.11 2.40 20.09
N VAL A 88 17.52 2.24 18.90
CA VAL A 88 16.88 1.00 18.43
C VAL A 88 17.39 0.69 17.02
N ASP A 89 18.18 -0.40 16.91
CA ASP A 89 18.61 -0.95 15.62
C ASP A 89 17.47 -1.79 15.02
N ILE A 90 16.82 -1.29 13.98
CA ILE A 90 15.68 -1.97 13.36
C ILE A 90 16.11 -3.13 12.47
N MET A 91 17.29 -3.02 11.84
CA MET A 91 17.70 -3.96 10.79
C MET A 91 18.83 -4.89 11.23
N GLY A 92 19.66 -4.48 12.19
CA GLY A 92 20.78 -5.25 12.72
C GLY A 92 20.42 -6.68 13.12
N PRO A 93 19.37 -6.92 13.92
CA PRO A 93 18.97 -8.27 14.29
C PRO A 93 18.60 -9.15 13.09
N MET A 94 17.92 -8.58 12.08
CA MET A 94 17.59 -9.33 10.86
C MET A 94 18.83 -9.62 10.01
N MET A 95 19.76 -8.67 9.89
CA MET A 95 21.02 -8.91 9.19
C MET A 95 21.83 -10.02 9.87
N GLN A 96 21.90 -10.02 11.20
CA GLN A 96 22.60 -11.06 11.96
C GLN A 96 21.97 -12.44 11.74
N ALA A 97 20.63 -12.52 11.74
CA ALA A 97 19.95 -13.78 11.45
C ALA A 97 20.26 -14.33 10.04
N PHE A 98 20.42 -13.47 9.04
CA PHE A 98 20.83 -13.88 7.69
C PHE A 98 22.27 -14.42 7.67
N ILE A 99 23.20 -13.74 8.33
CA ILE A 99 24.60 -14.18 8.44
C ILE A 99 24.66 -15.55 9.11
N ASP A 100 24.02 -15.70 10.27
CA ASP A 100 24.08 -16.93 11.06
C ASP A 100 23.37 -18.12 10.36
N THR A 101 22.36 -17.85 9.53
CA THR A 101 21.57 -18.90 8.87
C THR A 101 22.15 -19.32 7.52
N PHE A 102 22.65 -18.35 6.74
CA PHE A 102 23.05 -18.58 5.34
C PHE A 102 24.57 -18.53 5.13
N ASP A 103 25.36 -18.25 6.17
CA ASP A 103 26.82 -18.09 6.09
C ASP A 103 27.25 -17.07 5.02
N ASP A 104 26.44 -16.01 4.87
CA ASP A 104 26.62 -14.95 3.87
C ASP A 104 26.93 -13.62 4.55
N ALA A 105 27.73 -12.78 3.90
CA ALA A 105 28.13 -11.49 4.41
C ALA A 105 27.28 -10.36 3.82
N PRO A 106 26.81 -9.40 4.63
CA PRO A 106 26.05 -8.27 4.10
C PRO A 106 26.93 -7.46 3.15
N GLN A 107 26.38 -7.05 2.00
CA GLN A 107 27.10 -6.20 1.05
C GLN A 107 27.44 -4.80 1.60
N ALA A 108 26.84 -4.41 2.74
CA ALA A 108 27.02 -3.12 3.41
C ALA A 108 26.84 -1.89 2.49
N ARG A 109 26.01 -2.02 1.45
CA ARG A 109 25.69 -0.95 0.50
C ARG A 109 24.32 -0.35 0.83
N PRO A 110 24.25 0.93 1.24
CA PRO A 110 22.98 1.62 1.42
C PRO A 110 22.19 1.68 0.11
N GLY A 111 20.87 1.67 0.21
CA GLY A 111 19.99 1.93 -0.94
C GLY A 111 19.86 0.79 -1.97
N LEU A 112 20.30 -0.44 -1.65
CA LEU A 112 20.08 -1.60 -2.53
C LEU A 112 18.59 -1.84 -2.85
N LEU A 113 17.69 -1.51 -1.92
CA LEU A 113 16.23 -1.59 -2.11
C LEU A 113 15.70 -0.61 -3.18
N HIS A 114 16.48 0.41 -3.55
CA HIS A 114 16.11 1.48 -4.47
C HIS A 114 16.90 1.46 -5.77
N GLN A 115 17.61 0.36 -6.08
CA GLN A 115 18.17 0.20 -7.42
C GLN A 115 17.03 0.10 -8.44
N LEU A 116 17.19 0.80 -9.57
CA LEU A 116 16.29 0.72 -10.73
C LEU A 116 16.47 -0.66 -11.38
N ASP A 117 15.89 -1.67 -10.77
CA ASP A 117 15.95 -3.07 -11.19
C ASP A 117 14.77 -3.41 -12.14
N GLU A 118 14.75 -4.65 -12.63
CA GLU A 118 13.65 -5.11 -13.49
C GLU A 118 12.28 -5.00 -12.79
N ASN A 119 12.23 -5.13 -11.46
CA ASN A 119 10.99 -5.00 -10.71
C ASN A 119 10.47 -3.57 -10.71
N TYR A 120 11.36 -2.57 -10.61
CA TYR A 120 11.02 -1.17 -10.77
C TYR A 120 10.41 -0.90 -12.14
N PHE A 121 11.07 -1.33 -13.23
CA PHE A 121 10.54 -1.11 -14.59
C PHE A 121 9.22 -1.84 -14.82
N ARG A 122 9.08 -3.07 -14.33
CA ARG A 122 7.82 -3.83 -14.38
C ARG A 122 6.69 -3.10 -13.64
N ARG A 123 6.99 -2.50 -12.48
CA ARG A 123 6.04 -1.70 -11.71
C ARG A 123 5.62 -0.43 -12.46
N ILE A 124 6.56 0.29 -13.07
CA ILE A 124 6.24 1.47 -13.88
C ILE A 124 5.34 1.09 -15.05
N GLU A 125 5.70 0.05 -15.80
CA GLU A 125 4.90 -0.43 -16.93
C GLU A 125 3.49 -0.86 -16.49
N ALA A 126 3.37 -1.54 -15.35
CA ALA A 126 2.08 -1.92 -14.78
C ALA A 126 1.21 -0.73 -14.40
N ILE A 127 1.79 0.32 -13.81
CA ILE A 127 1.10 1.56 -13.44
C ILE A 127 0.64 2.30 -14.69
N GLU A 128 1.54 2.51 -15.66
CA GLU A 128 1.21 3.20 -16.92
C GLU A 128 0.08 2.49 -17.68
N PHE A 129 0.17 1.16 -17.79
CA PHE A 129 -0.87 0.35 -18.38
C PHE A 129 -2.21 0.50 -17.65
N THR A 130 -2.21 0.39 -16.32
CA THR A 130 -3.43 0.42 -15.52
C THR A 130 -4.11 1.78 -15.57
N VAL A 131 -3.34 2.87 -15.50
CA VAL A 131 -3.85 4.25 -15.61
C VAL A 131 -4.43 4.50 -17.01
N ALA A 132 -3.76 4.02 -18.07
CA ALA A 132 -4.28 4.14 -19.43
C ALA A 132 -5.60 3.38 -19.66
N CYS A 133 -5.87 2.35 -18.85
CA CYS A 133 -7.04 1.47 -19.00
C CYS A 133 -8.19 1.76 -18.03
N ASP A 134 -8.05 2.69 -17.07
CA ASP A 134 -9.04 2.92 -16.00
C ASP A 134 -10.41 3.39 -16.53
N ASP A 135 -10.44 4.03 -17.70
CA ASP A 135 -11.66 4.48 -18.37
C ASP A 135 -12.46 3.33 -19.03
N GLY A 136 -11.95 2.08 -19.04
CA GLY A 136 -12.65 0.89 -19.53
C GLY A 136 -12.91 0.87 -21.05
N ARG A 137 -12.28 1.78 -21.82
CA ARG A 137 -12.54 1.98 -23.26
C ARG A 137 -11.77 1.02 -24.16
N ASP A 138 -10.60 0.54 -23.72
CA ASP A 138 -9.76 -0.34 -24.53
C ASP A 138 -10.05 -1.82 -24.21
N LEU A 139 -10.93 -2.42 -25.00
CA LEU A 139 -11.22 -3.86 -24.91
C LEU A 139 -10.03 -4.75 -25.29
N GLY A 140 -9.09 -4.24 -26.09
CA GLY A 140 -7.86 -4.96 -26.46
C GLY A 140 -6.88 -5.05 -25.30
N ALA A 141 -6.87 -4.06 -24.41
CA ALA A 141 -6.04 -4.07 -23.22
C ALA A 141 -6.39 -5.22 -22.26
N MET A 142 -7.65 -5.63 -22.17
CA MET A 142 -8.06 -6.77 -21.32
C MET A 142 -7.27 -8.06 -21.61
N LEU A 143 -6.92 -8.31 -22.86
CA LEU A 143 -6.16 -9.50 -23.26
C LEU A 143 -4.70 -9.46 -22.79
N LYS A 144 -4.18 -8.25 -22.53
CA LYS A 144 -2.81 -8.00 -22.06
C LYS A 144 -2.74 -7.83 -20.53
N ALA A 145 -3.88 -7.80 -19.86
CA ALA A 145 -3.95 -7.61 -18.42
C ALA A 145 -3.56 -8.89 -17.67
N ASP A 146 -2.88 -8.71 -16.54
CA ASP A 146 -2.67 -9.76 -15.56
C ASP A 146 -3.94 -10.01 -14.75
N ILE A 147 -4.69 -8.94 -14.46
CA ILE A 147 -5.91 -8.96 -13.64
C ILE A 147 -6.98 -8.09 -14.31
N VAL A 148 -8.21 -8.60 -14.38
CA VAL A 148 -9.39 -7.85 -14.77
C VAL A 148 -10.34 -7.78 -13.58
N LEU A 149 -10.48 -6.59 -13.01
CA LEU A 149 -11.39 -6.32 -11.90
C LEU A 149 -12.79 -6.01 -12.44
N LEU A 150 -13.74 -6.87 -12.12
CA LEU A 150 -15.15 -6.68 -12.42
C LEU A 150 -15.86 -6.16 -11.18
N GLY A 151 -16.73 -5.18 -11.33
CA GLY A 151 -17.58 -4.77 -10.22
C GLY A 151 -18.50 -3.63 -10.59
N MET A 152 -19.57 -3.49 -9.81
CA MET A 152 -20.51 -2.38 -9.92
C MET A 152 -19.83 -1.04 -9.66
N SER A 153 -20.49 0.07 -10.01
CA SER A 153 -19.98 1.40 -9.68
C SER A 153 -19.71 1.53 -8.17
N ARG A 154 -18.59 2.18 -7.82
CA ARG A 154 -18.14 2.45 -6.43
C ARG A 154 -17.59 1.25 -5.64
N THR A 155 -17.26 0.14 -6.27
CA THR A 155 -16.53 -0.99 -5.66
C THR A 155 -15.01 -0.77 -5.53
N SER A 156 -14.56 0.46 -5.29
CA SER A 156 -13.13 0.81 -5.11
C SER A 156 -12.13 0.29 -6.17
N LYS A 157 -12.61 -0.03 -7.38
CA LYS A 157 -11.79 -0.57 -8.48
C LYS A 157 -10.56 0.28 -8.80
N THR A 158 -10.71 1.59 -9.00
CA THR A 158 -9.60 2.49 -9.37
C THR A 158 -8.49 2.56 -8.31
N PRO A 159 -8.77 2.81 -7.02
CA PRO A 159 -7.72 2.74 -5.99
C PRO A 159 -7.07 1.35 -5.87
N LEU A 160 -7.87 0.29 -5.99
CA LEU A 160 -7.39 -1.09 -5.88
C LEU A 160 -6.51 -1.50 -7.06
N SER A 161 -6.89 -1.15 -8.28
CA SER A 161 -6.11 -1.43 -9.50
C SER A 161 -4.76 -0.72 -9.45
N ILE A 162 -4.72 0.54 -9.03
CA ILE A 162 -3.49 1.29 -8.83
C ILE A 162 -2.60 0.63 -7.78
N PHE A 163 -3.17 0.18 -6.65
CA PHE A 163 -2.41 -0.52 -5.62
C PHE A 163 -1.82 -1.85 -6.12
N LEU A 164 -2.59 -2.64 -6.89
CA LEU A 164 -2.11 -3.86 -7.52
C LEU A 164 -1.02 -3.56 -8.58
N ALA A 165 -1.14 -2.45 -9.31
CA ALA A 165 -0.12 -1.99 -10.25
C ALA A 165 1.18 -1.60 -9.55
N HIS A 166 1.11 -1.02 -8.35
CA HIS A 166 2.28 -0.81 -7.48
C HIS A 166 2.96 -2.12 -7.06
N ARG A 167 2.27 -3.26 -7.14
CA ARG A 167 2.82 -4.63 -6.96
C ARG A 167 3.26 -5.26 -8.29
N GLY A 168 3.30 -4.49 -9.38
CA GLY A 168 3.78 -4.94 -10.69
C GLY A 168 2.75 -5.71 -11.52
N LYS A 169 1.44 -5.54 -11.26
CA LYS A 169 0.36 -6.21 -12.01
C LYS A 169 -0.35 -5.25 -12.95
N LYS A 170 -0.48 -5.60 -14.22
CA LYS A 170 -1.29 -4.89 -15.21
C LYS A 170 -2.76 -5.15 -14.94
N VAL A 171 -3.49 -4.13 -14.48
CA VAL A 171 -4.90 -4.29 -14.08
C VAL A 171 -5.82 -3.52 -15.02
N VAL A 172 -6.92 -4.14 -15.42
CA VAL A 172 -8.01 -3.48 -16.15
C VAL A 172 -9.27 -3.48 -15.29
N ASN A 173 -9.92 -2.32 -15.20
CA ASN A 173 -11.20 -2.17 -14.53
C ASN A 173 -12.33 -2.29 -15.55
N TYR A 174 -13.23 -3.25 -15.37
CA TYR A 174 -14.43 -3.38 -16.20
C TYR A 174 -15.70 -3.10 -15.36
N PRO A 175 -16.50 -2.09 -15.73
CA PRO A 175 -17.74 -1.79 -15.04
C PRO A 175 -18.79 -2.85 -15.36
N VAL A 176 -19.43 -3.39 -14.33
CA VAL A 176 -20.56 -4.32 -14.48
C VAL A 176 -21.85 -3.53 -14.30
N VAL A 177 -22.64 -3.43 -15.37
CA VAL A 177 -23.96 -2.79 -15.39
C VAL A 177 -24.93 -3.63 -16.23
N PRO A 178 -26.21 -3.78 -15.84
CA PRO A 178 -27.20 -4.59 -16.56
C PRO A 178 -27.40 -4.19 -18.03
N GLU A 179 -27.25 -2.90 -18.34
CA GLU A 179 -27.52 -2.33 -19.67
C GLU A 179 -26.48 -2.68 -20.73
N ILE A 180 -25.29 -3.13 -20.31
CA ILE A 180 -24.15 -3.37 -21.20
C ILE A 180 -23.78 -4.83 -21.13
N ALA A 181 -23.96 -5.55 -22.25
CA ALA A 181 -23.52 -6.93 -22.36
C ALA A 181 -21.99 -7.04 -22.26
N PRO A 182 -21.46 -8.08 -21.59
CA PRO A 182 -20.03 -8.29 -21.50
C PRO A 182 -19.43 -8.57 -22.89
N PRO A 183 -18.31 -7.94 -23.25
CA PRO A 183 -17.64 -8.14 -24.54
C PRO A 183 -17.09 -9.58 -24.64
N GLN A 184 -16.95 -10.08 -25.87
CA GLN A 184 -16.41 -11.43 -26.10
C GLN A 184 -15.00 -11.60 -25.51
N GLN A 185 -14.19 -10.53 -25.53
CA GLN A 185 -12.86 -10.51 -24.93
C GLN A 185 -12.92 -10.92 -23.45
N LEU A 186 -13.85 -10.36 -22.67
CA LEU A 186 -14.03 -10.71 -21.27
C LEU A 186 -14.45 -12.18 -21.10
N LEU A 187 -15.37 -12.65 -21.94
CA LEU A 187 -15.85 -14.05 -21.89
C LEU A 187 -14.78 -15.07 -22.30
N SER A 188 -13.76 -14.63 -23.06
CA SER A 188 -12.66 -15.48 -23.54
C SER A 188 -11.46 -15.54 -22.59
N LEU A 189 -11.42 -14.67 -21.58
CA LEU A 189 -10.33 -14.63 -20.62
C LEU A 189 -10.33 -15.86 -19.69
N PRO A 190 -9.16 -16.34 -19.27
CA PRO A 190 -9.08 -17.40 -18.28
C PRO A 190 -9.69 -16.92 -16.95
N PRO A 191 -10.52 -17.74 -16.26
CA PRO A 191 -11.17 -17.34 -15.01
C PRO A 191 -10.18 -16.89 -13.91
N SER A 192 -8.95 -17.40 -13.92
CA SER A 192 -7.89 -17.03 -12.97
C SER A 192 -7.41 -15.58 -13.08
N ARG A 193 -7.65 -14.91 -14.22
CA ARG A 193 -7.32 -13.49 -14.40
C ARG A 193 -8.48 -12.55 -14.08
N ILE A 194 -9.68 -13.08 -13.85
CA ILE A 194 -10.88 -12.28 -13.62
C ILE A 194 -11.16 -12.31 -12.13
N ILE A 195 -11.45 -11.14 -11.54
CA ILE A 195 -11.85 -11.03 -10.14
C ILE A 195 -13.13 -10.21 -10.06
N GLY A 196 -14.19 -10.79 -9.51
CA GLY A 196 -15.43 -10.08 -9.18
C GLY A 196 -15.31 -9.39 -7.82
N LEU A 197 -15.71 -8.12 -7.75
CA LEU A 197 -15.80 -7.35 -6.52
C LEU A 197 -17.27 -7.10 -6.19
N THR A 198 -17.64 -7.40 -4.94
CA THR A 198 -18.98 -7.16 -4.41
C THR A 198 -18.91 -6.47 -3.06
N MET A 199 -20.03 -5.89 -2.61
CA MET A 199 -20.16 -5.33 -1.27
C MET A 199 -21.61 -5.44 -0.81
N LYS A 200 -21.86 -5.25 0.49
CA LYS A 200 -23.22 -5.20 1.04
C LYS A 200 -24.03 -4.03 0.44
N PRO A 201 -25.32 -4.25 0.09
CA PRO A 201 -26.17 -3.23 -0.53
C PRO A 201 -26.23 -1.92 0.25
N GLU A 202 -26.31 -2.00 1.57
CA GLU A 202 -26.44 -0.84 2.46
C GLU A 202 -25.17 0.02 2.43
N TYR A 203 -24.00 -0.62 2.31
CA TYR A 203 -22.73 0.06 2.17
C TYR A 203 -22.62 0.77 0.83
N MET A 204 -23.06 0.11 -0.25
CA MET A 204 -23.09 0.70 -1.58
C MET A 204 -24.01 1.92 -1.62
N LEU A 205 -25.19 1.82 -1.03
CA LEU A 205 -26.15 2.92 -0.92
C LEU A 205 -25.51 4.12 -0.23
N LYS A 206 -24.80 3.89 0.89
CA LYS A 206 -24.11 4.94 1.64
C LYS A 206 -23.06 5.64 0.77
N ILE A 207 -22.18 4.89 0.10
CA ILE A 207 -21.12 5.47 -0.76
C ILE A 207 -21.73 6.25 -1.93
N ARG A 208 -22.75 5.72 -2.60
CA ARG A 208 -23.39 6.39 -3.74
C ARG A 208 -24.13 7.65 -3.30
N SER A 209 -24.79 7.63 -2.15
CA SER A 209 -25.45 8.81 -1.58
C SER A 209 -24.46 9.92 -1.25
N GLU A 210 -23.33 9.59 -0.61
CA GLU A 210 -22.27 10.57 -0.33
C GLU A 210 -21.69 11.15 -1.62
N ARG A 211 -21.51 10.33 -2.65
CA ARG A 211 -21.03 10.83 -3.95
C ARG A 211 -22.02 11.81 -4.60
N LEU A 212 -23.31 11.54 -4.55
CA LEU A 212 -24.33 12.45 -5.09
C LEU A 212 -24.31 13.79 -4.35
N LYS A 213 -24.19 13.76 -3.02
CA LYS A 213 -24.04 14.97 -2.19
C LYS A 213 -22.81 15.78 -2.59
N MET A 214 -21.64 15.12 -2.74
CA MET A 214 -20.40 15.79 -3.17
C MET A 214 -20.51 16.45 -4.55
N LEU A 215 -21.34 15.90 -5.44
CA LEU A 215 -21.58 16.44 -6.78
C LEU A 215 -22.71 17.50 -6.82
N GLY A 216 -23.33 17.82 -5.68
CA GLY A 216 -24.47 18.74 -5.61
C GLY A 216 -25.73 18.19 -6.29
N LEU A 217 -25.82 16.88 -6.50
CA LEU A 217 -26.96 16.23 -7.14
C LEU A 217 -28.04 15.85 -6.11
N PRO A 218 -29.33 15.86 -6.48
CA PRO A 218 -30.43 15.61 -5.55
C PRO A 218 -30.38 14.21 -4.94
N ALA A 219 -30.71 14.13 -3.65
CA ALA A 219 -30.95 12.88 -2.95
C ALA A 219 -32.20 12.21 -3.54
N GLY A 220 -32.12 10.92 -3.89
CA GLY A 220 -33.22 10.16 -4.50
C GLY A 220 -33.08 9.85 -6.00
N SER A 221 -31.90 10.02 -6.60
CA SER A 221 -31.67 9.47 -7.95
C SER A 221 -31.72 7.93 -7.93
N GLN A 222 -32.22 7.31 -9.01
CA GLN A 222 -32.25 5.86 -9.17
C GLN A 222 -30.87 5.22 -8.99
N TYR A 223 -29.78 5.96 -9.26
CA TYR A 223 -28.41 5.49 -9.05
C TYR A 223 -28.11 5.08 -7.60
N ALA A 224 -28.77 5.71 -6.63
CA ALA A 224 -28.63 5.44 -5.20
C ALA A 224 -29.96 4.96 -4.58
N SER A 225 -30.69 4.08 -5.27
CA SER A 225 -31.82 3.35 -4.68
C SER A 225 -31.43 1.90 -4.38
N LEU A 226 -32.03 1.31 -3.34
CA LEU A 226 -31.75 -0.08 -2.97
C LEU A 226 -32.24 -1.05 -4.05
N GLU A 227 -33.36 -0.75 -4.69
CA GLU A 227 -33.93 -1.56 -5.76
C GLU A 227 -32.93 -1.68 -6.92
N ARG A 228 -32.35 -0.55 -7.34
CA ARG A 228 -31.35 -0.52 -8.41
C ARG A 228 -30.06 -1.24 -8.01
N ILE A 229 -29.61 -1.08 -6.78
CA ILE A 229 -28.43 -1.78 -6.27
C ILE A 229 -28.65 -3.30 -6.30
N HIS A 230 -29.81 -3.78 -5.85
CA HIS A 230 -30.12 -5.21 -5.90
C HIS A 230 -30.16 -5.75 -7.33
N GLU A 231 -30.79 -5.02 -8.27
CA GLU A 231 -30.80 -5.38 -9.69
C GLU A 231 -29.37 -5.54 -10.25
N GLU A 232 -28.50 -4.56 -9.99
CA GLU A 232 -27.09 -4.59 -10.42
C GLU A 232 -26.31 -5.74 -9.76
N MET A 233 -26.59 -6.03 -8.49
CA MET A 233 -25.95 -7.12 -7.74
C MET A 233 -26.36 -8.50 -8.26
N GLU A 234 -27.65 -8.71 -8.56
CA GLU A 234 -28.14 -9.96 -9.14
C GLU A 234 -27.51 -10.21 -10.52
N TYR A 235 -27.49 -9.17 -11.36
CA TYR A 235 -26.83 -9.24 -12.67
C TYR A 235 -25.34 -9.59 -12.53
N ALA A 236 -24.62 -8.90 -11.62
CA ALA A 236 -23.21 -9.16 -11.37
C ALA A 236 -22.97 -10.60 -10.87
N ALA A 237 -23.79 -11.11 -9.96
CA ALA A 237 -23.68 -12.46 -9.43
C ALA A 237 -23.85 -13.53 -10.53
N VAL A 238 -24.82 -13.35 -11.43
CA VAL A 238 -25.02 -14.25 -12.59
C VAL A 238 -23.82 -14.19 -13.53
N LEU A 239 -23.31 -12.99 -13.81
CA LEU A 239 -22.14 -12.80 -14.67
C LEU A 239 -20.88 -13.46 -14.07
N PHE A 240 -20.60 -13.24 -12.80
CA PHE A 240 -19.43 -13.81 -12.12
C PHE A 240 -19.50 -15.34 -12.08
N LYS A 241 -20.69 -15.90 -11.81
CA LYS A 241 -20.92 -17.34 -11.85
C LYS A 241 -20.69 -17.91 -13.26
N LYS A 242 -21.14 -17.21 -14.30
CA LYS A 242 -20.91 -17.62 -15.70
C LYS A 242 -19.43 -17.60 -16.08
N LEU A 243 -18.68 -16.62 -15.58
CA LEU A 243 -17.24 -16.48 -15.81
C LEU A 243 -16.39 -17.44 -14.95
N GLY A 244 -16.97 -18.02 -13.90
CA GLY A 244 -16.25 -18.92 -13.00
C GLY A 244 -15.13 -18.23 -12.19
N CYS A 245 -15.22 -16.90 -12.04
CA CYS A 245 -14.19 -16.11 -11.39
C CYS A 245 -14.36 -16.06 -9.85
N PRO A 246 -13.27 -15.93 -9.08
CA PRO A 246 -13.34 -15.58 -7.66
C PRO A 246 -14.14 -14.29 -7.44
N VAL A 247 -14.95 -14.27 -6.38
CA VAL A 247 -15.71 -13.07 -5.97
C VAL A 247 -15.28 -12.68 -4.56
N ILE A 248 -14.85 -11.43 -4.41
CA ILE A 248 -14.33 -10.88 -3.16
C ILE A 248 -15.31 -9.84 -2.64
N ASP A 249 -15.78 -10.05 -1.41
CA ASP A 249 -16.54 -9.06 -0.66
C ASP A 249 -15.58 -8.04 -0.04
N ILE A 250 -15.67 -6.79 -0.48
CA ILE A 250 -14.81 -5.68 -0.04
C ILE A 250 -15.46 -4.82 1.06
N THR A 251 -16.59 -5.26 1.62
CA THR A 251 -17.29 -4.52 2.68
C THR A 251 -16.37 -4.34 3.89
N ASP A 252 -16.17 -3.09 4.30
CA ASP A 252 -15.31 -2.70 5.43
C ASP A 252 -13.86 -3.20 5.34
N LYS A 253 -13.37 -3.55 4.15
CA LYS A 253 -11.98 -3.96 3.93
C LYS A 253 -11.12 -2.81 3.45
N ALA A 254 -9.87 -2.80 3.93
CA ALA A 254 -8.84 -1.92 3.39
C ALA A 254 -8.45 -2.35 1.97
N ILE A 255 -7.88 -1.43 1.20
CA ILE A 255 -7.40 -1.70 -0.16
C ILE A 255 -6.25 -2.73 -0.10
N GLU A 256 -5.36 -2.58 0.88
CA GLU A 256 -4.21 -3.45 1.13
C GLU A 256 -4.65 -4.88 1.44
N GLU A 257 -5.68 -5.04 2.28
CA GLU A 257 -6.24 -6.34 2.63
C GLU A 257 -6.87 -7.01 1.41
N THR A 258 -7.69 -6.26 0.67
CA THR A 258 -8.35 -6.75 -0.55
C THR A 258 -7.33 -7.16 -1.61
N ALA A 259 -6.29 -6.35 -1.81
CA ALA A 259 -5.20 -6.67 -2.73
C ALA A 259 -4.44 -7.93 -2.29
N GLY A 260 -4.24 -8.12 -0.99
CA GLY A 260 -3.66 -9.35 -0.43
C GLY A 260 -4.47 -10.60 -0.79
N ILE A 261 -5.80 -10.54 -0.65
CA ILE A 261 -6.71 -11.63 -1.03
C ILE A 261 -6.61 -11.92 -2.53
N ILE A 262 -6.67 -10.88 -3.38
CA ILE A 262 -6.54 -11.01 -4.84
C ILE A 262 -5.24 -11.70 -5.22
N MET A 263 -4.12 -11.25 -4.64
CA MET A 263 -2.81 -11.80 -4.94
C MET A 263 -2.66 -13.26 -4.49
N GLY A 264 -3.43 -13.72 -3.50
CA GLY A 264 -3.47 -15.13 -3.08
C GLY A 264 -4.26 -16.05 -4.03
N HIS A 265 -5.05 -15.50 -4.94
CA HIS A 265 -5.80 -16.26 -5.96
C HIS A 265 -5.05 -16.40 -7.30
N LEU A 266 -3.99 -15.61 -7.51
CA LEU A 266 -3.17 -15.59 -8.73
C LEU A 266 -2.02 -16.60 -8.66
#